data_AF-A0A4V2VSX1-F1
#
_entry.id   AF-A0A4V2VSX1-F1
#
_cell.length_a   1.000
_cell.length_b   1.000
_cell.length_c   1.000
_cell.angle_alpha   90.00
_cell.angle_beta   90.00
_cell.angle_gamma   90.00
#
_symmetry.space_group_name_H-M   'P 1'
#
loop_
_entity.id
_entity.type
_entity.pdbx_description
1 polymer ?
#
loop_
_entity_poly.entity_id
_entity_poly.type
_entity_poly.pdbx_seq_one_letter_code
_entity_poly.pdbx_strand_id
1 'polypeptide(L)'
;MSSSFSIRPRTMTEIGASPQWQSGPRGYGLVVTVMVHLLLLAAVLSWRSRVPQPKPREMDVNIILPQQQPKIPEPPPPLPKPELAIPNLPPVLEPPPVVVAEVAPVPQVVEPSVAPPVAGPPPAPAVVGSVNAAAPVAPAASAVGSSRLVEECADAPDRKMVAEVYRLSTRTTSVKEMSRRKPIRTVCLAQLNFAPRRMGLGLPGLDLSEWYGLDIRFTVNVPQEGPRDFVLLSDDGAILSVDDTDVVNNDGLHNPEAVMGTVNLSKGMHNVRVRYFQGPGDGALMLGWKKPAESDYQPIPTRLLGRPPAADAPASQ
;
A
#
# COMPACT_ATOMS: atom_id res chain seq x y z
N MET A 1 51.28 -19.39 -60.33
CA MET A 1 51.11 -20.11 -61.61
C MET A 1 50.72 -21.55 -61.30
N SER A 2 49.70 -22.04 -62.01
CA SER A 2 49.30 -23.43 -62.24
C SER A 2 48.84 -24.31 -61.07
N SER A 3 47.52 -24.33 -60.95
CA SER A 3 46.65 -25.48 -60.68
C SER A 3 47.17 -26.80 -61.26
N SER A 4 46.87 -27.92 -60.58
CA SER A 4 46.06 -29.03 -61.13
C SER A 4 46.26 -30.29 -60.30
N PHE A 5 45.19 -30.80 -59.70
CA PHE A 5 44.98 -32.25 -59.66
C PHE A 5 43.47 -32.49 -59.63
N SER A 6 42.94 -32.91 -60.78
CA SER A 6 41.61 -33.45 -60.95
C SER A 6 41.76 -34.74 -61.74
N ILE A 7 41.49 -35.87 -61.08
CA ILE A 7 41.04 -37.10 -61.73
C ILE A 7 39.93 -37.69 -60.84
N ARG A 8 38.69 -37.59 -61.33
CA ARG A 8 37.58 -38.52 -61.07
C ARG A 8 37.62 -39.60 -62.17
N PRO A 9 37.11 -40.83 -61.98
CA PRO A 9 35.66 -41.17 -62.08
C PRO A 9 35.25 -42.31 -61.09
N ARG A 10 34.02 -42.83 -60.90
CA ARG A 10 32.66 -42.80 -61.46
C ARG A 10 31.75 -43.43 -60.37
N THR A 11 30.71 -42.76 -59.87
CA THR A 11 29.25 -43.02 -60.08
C THR A 11 28.75 -44.47 -59.92
N MET A 12 27.85 -44.72 -58.95
CA MET A 12 26.42 -45.12 -59.12
C MET A 12 25.80 -45.28 -57.71
N THR A 13 24.96 -44.37 -57.26
CA THR A 13 23.49 -44.52 -57.16
C THR A 13 23.04 -45.74 -56.34
N GLU A 14 22.62 -45.54 -55.08
CA GLU A 14 21.24 -45.85 -54.65
C GLU A 14 20.93 -45.31 -53.24
N ILE A 15 19.68 -44.95 -53.07
CA ILE A 15 19.08 -44.31 -51.90
C ILE A 15 18.63 -45.41 -50.94
N GLY A 16 18.87 -45.23 -49.64
CA GLY A 16 18.06 -45.86 -48.60
C GLY A 16 18.83 -46.49 -47.45
N ALA A 17 18.75 -45.85 -46.27
CA ALA A 17 18.37 -46.47 -44.99
C ALA A 17 18.85 -45.59 -43.84
N SER A 18 17.91 -44.85 -43.26
CA SER A 18 18.02 -44.29 -41.91
C SER A 18 18.26 -45.40 -40.88
N PRO A 19 18.99 -45.16 -39.76
CA PRO A 19 19.20 -46.18 -38.74
C PRO A 19 17.87 -46.56 -38.11
N GLN A 20 17.48 -47.81 -38.32
CA GLN A 20 16.29 -48.40 -37.73
C GLN A 20 16.55 -48.61 -36.24
N TRP A 21 15.99 -47.75 -35.40
CA TRP A 21 15.88 -48.01 -33.98
C TRP A 21 15.01 -49.26 -33.79
N GLN A 22 15.63 -50.33 -33.29
CA GLN A 22 14.93 -51.55 -32.92
C GLN A 22 13.90 -51.23 -31.84
N SER A 23 12.62 -51.16 -32.23
CA SER A 23 11.50 -51.08 -31.32
C SER A 23 11.28 -52.46 -30.68
N GLY A 24 11.87 -52.67 -29.50
CA GLY A 24 11.42 -53.72 -28.59
C GLY A 24 9.97 -53.49 -28.13
N PRO A 25 9.24 -54.54 -27.74
CA PRO A 25 7.80 -54.45 -27.50
C PRO A 25 7.49 -53.55 -26.30
N ARG A 26 6.93 -52.36 -26.59
CA ARG A 26 6.51 -51.31 -25.63
C ARG A 26 5.43 -51.75 -24.61
N GLY A 27 5.00 -53.01 -24.63
CA GLY A 27 3.99 -53.54 -23.70
C GLY A 27 4.53 -53.87 -22.31
N TYR A 28 5.80 -54.29 -22.19
CA TYR A 28 6.34 -54.75 -20.91
C TYR A 28 6.51 -53.62 -19.88
N GLY A 29 6.91 -52.42 -20.32
CA GLY A 29 7.07 -51.28 -19.42
C GLY A 29 5.75 -50.85 -18.77
N LEU A 30 4.67 -50.76 -19.55
CA LEU A 30 3.36 -50.36 -19.04
C LEU A 30 2.78 -51.41 -18.09
N VAL A 31 2.90 -52.70 -18.43
CA VAL A 31 2.40 -53.80 -17.59
C VAL A 31 3.14 -53.86 -16.25
N VAL A 32 4.46 -53.67 -16.25
CA VAL A 32 5.25 -53.62 -15.02
C VAL A 32 4.87 -52.41 -14.17
N THR A 33 4.66 -51.23 -14.76
CA THR A 33 4.23 -50.04 -14.02
C THR A 33 2.84 -50.24 -13.39
N VAL A 34 1.88 -50.81 -14.12
CA VAL A 34 0.53 -51.09 -13.59
C VAL A 34 0.60 -52.09 -12.44
N MET A 35 1.40 -53.15 -12.58
CA MET A 35 1.60 -54.14 -11.51
C MET A 35 2.23 -53.51 -10.25
N VAL A 36 3.22 -52.64 -10.40
CA VAL A 36 3.83 -51.92 -9.26
C VAL A 36 2.81 -51.03 -8.56
N HIS A 37 1.96 -50.30 -9.31
CA HIS A 37 0.93 -49.45 -8.72
C HIS A 37 -0.16 -50.27 -8.00
N LEU A 38 -0.56 -51.41 -8.56
CA LEU A 38 -1.53 -52.32 -7.92
C LEU A 38 -0.95 -52.93 -6.64
N LEU A 39 0.34 -53.30 -6.63
CA LEU A 39 1.01 -53.79 -5.42
C LEU A 39 1.14 -52.71 -4.35
N LEU A 40 1.46 -51.47 -4.72
CA LEU A 40 1.51 -50.33 -3.80
C LEU A 40 0.11 -50.02 -3.22
N LEU A 41 -0.94 -50.06 -4.05
CA LEU A 41 -2.31 -49.84 -3.59
C LEU A 41 -2.74 -50.94 -2.61
N ALA A 42 -2.44 -52.21 -2.91
CA ALA A 42 -2.71 -53.34 -2.03
C ALA A 42 -1.94 -53.23 -0.70
N ALA A 43 -0.69 -52.75 -0.73
CA ALA A 43 0.10 -52.51 0.47
C ALA A 43 -0.52 -51.40 1.35
N VAL A 44 -0.99 -50.30 0.75
CA VAL A 44 -1.67 -49.20 1.48
C VAL A 44 -3.00 -49.67 2.08
N LEU A 45 -3.78 -50.46 1.34
CA LEU A 45 -5.05 -51.01 1.83
C LEU A 45 -4.82 -52.03 2.95
N SER A 46 -3.78 -52.87 2.85
CA SER A 46 -3.39 -53.81 3.92
C SER A 46 -2.82 -53.10 5.15
N TRP A 47 -2.17 -51.95 4.98
CA TRP A 47 -1.72 -51.13 6.10
C TRP A 47 -2.92 -50.52 6.84
N ARG A 48 -3.89 -49.96 6.11
CA ARG A 48 -5.11 -49.37 6.69
C ARG A 48 -5.95 -50.37 7.48
N SER A 49 -5.99 -51.65 7.08
CA SER A 49 -6.71 -52.68 7.82
C SER A 49 -6.00 -53.18 9.07
N ARG A 50 -4.70 -52.90 9.24
CA ARG A 50 -3.91 -53.25 10.43
C ARG A 50 -3.82 -52.14 11.47
N VAL A 51 -4.18 -50.89 11.12
CA VAL A 51 -4.22 -49.79 12.10
C VAL A 51 -5.41 -50.04 13.04
N PRO A 52 -5.18 -50.28 14.35
CA PRO A 52 -6.27 -50.43 15.31
C PRO A 52 -7.07 -49.14 15.36
N GLN A 53 -8.38 -49.22 15.13
CA GLN A 53 -9.26 -48.07 15.32
C GLN A 53 -9.20 -47.64 16.80
N PRO A 54 -9.07 -46.33 17.10
CA PRO A 54 -9.12 -45.87 18.48
C PRO A 54 -10.48 -46.28 19.08
N LYS A 55 -10.44 -46.99 20.21
CA LYS A 55 -11.65 -47.41 20.95
C LYS A 55 -12.49 -46.15 21.24
N PRO A 56 -13.79 -46.12 20.91
CA PRO A 56 -14.66 -45.03 21.33
C PRO A 56 -14.59 -44.92 22.86
N ARG A 57 -14.28 -43.72 23.37
CA ARG A 57 -14.44 -43.46 24.80
C ARG A 57 -15.94 -43.47 25.07
N GLU A 58 -16.40 -44.52 25.73
CA GLU A 58 -17.71 -44.60 26.35
C GLU A 58 -17.73 -43.51 27.44
N MET A 59 -18.29 -42.35 27.10
CA MET A 59 -18.66 -41.36 28.09
C MET A 59 -20.05 -41.74 28.56
N ASP A 60 -20.15 -42.22 29.80
CA ASP A 60 -21.42 -42.30 30.51
C ASP A 60 -21.97 -40.87 30.66
N VAL A 61 -22.82 -40.47 29.71
CA VAL A 61 -23.60 -39.25 29.82
C VAL A 61 -24.75 -39.56 30.75
N ASN A 62 -24.58 -39.19 32.02
CA ASN A 62 -25.67 -39.18 32.97
C ASN A 62 -26.65 -38.08 32.55
N ILE A 63 -27.76 -38.46 31.92
CA ILE A 63 -28.82 -37.52 31.50
C ILE A 63 -29.56 -37.09 32.76
N ILE A 64 -29.12 -35.97 33.34
CA ILE A 64 -29.90 -35.22 34.32
C ILE A 64 -30.99 -34.49 33.53
N LEU A 65 -32.26 -34.80 33.81
CA LEU A 65 -33.44 -34.06 33.33
C LEU A 65 -33.21 -32.54 33.50
N PRO A 66 -33.56 -31.71 32.50
CA PRO A 66 -33.27 -30.28 32.55
C PRO A 66 -34.10 -29.63 33.64
N GLN A 67 -33.48 -29.43 34.81
CA GLN A 67 -33.87 -28.34 35.69
C GLN A 67 -33.59 -27.07 34.90
N GLN A 68 -34.62 -26.26 34.72
CA GLN A 68 -34.59 -25.00 34.00
C GLN A 68 -33.37 -24.20 34.47
N GLN A 69 -32.36 -24.12 33.61
CA GLN A 69 -31.12 -23.40 33.89
C GLN A 69 -31.53 -22.01 34.37
N PRO A 70 -31.07 -21.53 35.55
CA PRO A 70 -31.26 -20.13 35.88
C PRO A 70 -30.73 -19.35 34.69
N LYS A 71 -31.57 -18.48 34.12
CA LYS A 71 -31.21 -17.64 32.98
C LYS A 71 -29.88 -16.99 33.33
N ILE A 72 -28.79 -17.48 32.73
CA ILE A 72 -27.49 -16.85 32.85
C ILE A 72 -27.77 -15.41 32.41
N PRO A 73 -27.58 -14.41 33.27
CA PRO A 73 -27.74 -13.03 32.87
C PRO A 73 -26.96 -12.88 31.59
N GLU A 74 -27.63 -12.43 30.54
CA GLU A 74 -26.96 -12.09 29.29
C GLU A 74 -25.71 -11.30 29.67
N PRO A 75 -24.51 -11.69 29.20
CA PRO A 75 -23.31 -10.93 29.52
C PRO A 75 -23.66 -9.47 29.24
N PRO A 76 -23.33 -8.54 30.16
CA PRO A 76 -23.64 -7.14 29.93
C PRO A 76 -23.17 -6.82 28.51
N PRO A 77 -23.96 -6.06 27.72
CA PRO A 77 -23.51 -5.65 26.40
C PRO A 77 -22.07 -5.19 26.56
N PRO A 78 -21.16 -5.63 25.65
CA PRO A 78 -19.77 -5.25 25.76
C PRO A 78 -19.78 -3.76 26.04
N LEU A 79 -19.08 -3.35 27.12
CA LEU A 79 -18.97 -1.94 27.48
C LEU A 79 -18.80 -1.19 26.17
N PRO A 80 -19.58 -0.11 25.91
CA PRO A 80 -19.36 0.66 24.70
C PRO A 80 -17.86 0.85 24.60
N LYS A 81 -17.25 0.31 23.52
CA LYS A 81 -15.83 0.58 23.21
C LYS A 81 -15.69 2.06 23.50
N PRO A 82 -14.75 2.50 24.37
CA PRO A 82 -14.63 3.90 24.69
C PRO A 82 -14.76 4.64 23.38
N GLU A 83 -15.80 5.47 23.25
CA GLU A 83 -15.95 6.38 22.11
C GLU A 83 -14.53 6.89 21.90
N LEU A 84 -13.92 6.57 20.76
CA LEU A 84 -12.50 6.83 20.56
C LEU A 84 -12.32 8.28 20.94
N ALA A 85 -11.73 8.52 22.11
CA ALA A 85 -11.02 9.74 22.35
C ALA A 85 -9.86 9.56 21.38
N ILE A 86 -10.12 9.91 20.11
CA ILE A 86 -9.11 10.09 19.09
C ILE A 86 -8.06 10.86 19.89
N PRO A 87 -6.87 10.27 20.13
CA PRO A 87 -5.82 10.98 20.84
C PRO A 87 -5.78 12.37 20.22
N ASN A 88 -5.69 13.45 21.02
CA ASN A 88 -5.75 14.86 20.59
C ASN A 88 -4.63 15.21 19.58
N LEU A 89 -4.60 14.50 18.46
CA LEU A 89 -3.87 14.72 17.25
C LEU A 89 -4.68 15.80 16.58
N PRO A 90 -4.17 17.04 16.51
CA PRO A 90 -4.87 18.10 15.81
C PRO A 90 -5.21 17.61 14.40
N PRO A 91 -6.47 17.70 13.95
CA PRO A 91 -6.82 17.43 12.56
C PRO A 91 -6.08 18.45 11.69
N VAL A 92 -5.37 18.01 10.65
CA VAL A 92 -4.70 18.92 9.72
C VAL A 92 -5.01 18.52 8.26
N LEU A 93 -5.47 19.53 7.51
CA LEU A 93 -5.79 19.57 6.08
C LEU A 93 -6.96 18.68 5.62
N GLU A 94 -8.16 19.02 6.07
CA GLU A 94 -9.29 18.95 5.13
C GLU A 94 -9.05 20.03 4.06
N PRO A 95 -9.06 19.71 2.76
CA PRO A 95 -9.21 20.75 1.76
C PRO A 95 -10.53 21.48 2.08
N PRO A 96 -10.58 22.83 1.97
CA PRO A 96 -11.83 23.54 2.18
C PRO A 96 -12.91 22.89 1.31
N PRO A 97 -14.16 22.78 1.78
CA PRO A 97 -15.24 22.28 0.95
C PRO A 97 -15.19 23.06 -0.36
N VAL A 98 -15.10 22.34 -1.48
CA VAL A 98 -15.26 22.96 -2.79
C VAL A 98 -16.64 23.57 -2.75
N VAL A 99 -16.70 24.89 -2.55
CA VAL A 99 -17.91 25.65 -2.79
C VAL A 99 -18.10 25.50 -4.29
N VAL A 100 -18.93 24.54 -4.68
CA VAL A 100 -19.49 24.51 -6.02
C VAL A 100 -20.28 25.81 -6.07
N ALA A 101 -19.67 26.85 -6.65
CA ALA A 101 -20.38 28.06 -6.96
C ALA A 101 -21.64 27.62 -7.69
N GLU A 102 -22.78 27.90 -7.09
CA GLU A 102 -24.07 27.68 -7.70
C GLU A 102 -23.98 28.32 -9.09
N VAL A 103 -24.03 27.47 -10.12
CA VAL A 103 -23.93 27.93 -11.50
C VAL A 103 -25.15 28.82 -11.70
N ALA A 104 -24.90 30.13 -11.73
CA ALA A 104 -25.91 31.11 -12.09
C ALA A 104 -26.58 30.63 -13.38
N PRO A 105 -27.93 30.67 -13.47
CA PRO A 105 -28.62 30.16 -14.63
C PRO A 105 -28.09 30.85 -15.88
N VAL A 106 -27.74 30.03 -16.88
CA VAL A 106 -27.26 30.48 -18.19
C VAL A 106 -28.23 31.54 -18.72
N PRO A 107 -27.78 32.78 -19.00
CA PRO A 107 -28.66 33.80 -19.56
C PRO A 107 -29.12 33.33 -20.94
N GLN A 108 -30.43 33.37 -21.16
CA GLN A 108 -31.03 33.01 -22.44
C GLN A 108 -30.46 33.87 -23.56
N VAL A 109 -29.99 33.22 -24.62
CA VAL A 109 -29.55 33.86 -25.86
C VAL A 109 -30.76 34.55 -26.49
N VAL A 110 -30.76 35.88 -26.46
CA VAL A 110 -31.67 36.68 -27.28
C VAL A 110 -30.98 36.89 -28.63
N GLU A 111 -31.60 36.44 -29.71
CA GLU A 111 -31.09 36.59 -31.08
C GLU A 111 -30.88 38.08 -31.44
N PRO A 112 -29.81 38.44 -32.16
CA PRO A 112 -29.56 39.82 -32.55
C PRO A 112 -30.43 40.22 -33.76
N SER A 113 -31.23 41.27 -33.57
CA SER A 113 -31.94 41.96 -34.66
C SER A 113 -30.96 42.82 -35.46
N VAL A 114 -30.99 42.65 -36.79
CA VAL A 114 -30.13 43.30 -37.78
C VAL A 114 -30.65 44.69 -38.14
N ALA A 115 -29.75 45.67 -38.25
CA ALA A 115 -29.97 46.91 -38.99
C ALA A 115 -28.73 47.25 -39.87
N PRO A 116 -28.92 47.90 -41.05
CA PRO A 116 -27.98 47.88 -42.19
C PRO A 116 -26.85 48.95 -42.13
N PRO A 117 -25.83 48.87 -43.01
CA PRO A 117 -24.57 49.59 -42.87
C PRO A 117 -24.61 50.98 -43.54
N VAL A 118 -23.86 51.94 -42.99
CA VAL A 118 -23.50 53.20 -43.66
C VAL A 118 -21.98 53.43 -43.56
N ALA A 119 -21.40 53.86 -44.67
CA ALA A 119 -19.99 53.89 -45.03
C ALA A 119 -19.13 55.00 -44.37
N GLY A 120 -17.81 54.78 -44.29
CA GLY A 120 -16.76 55.74 -43.84
C GLY A 120 -16.42 56.83 -44.87
N PRO A 121 -15.41 57.73 -44.64
CA PRO A 121 -13.98 57.38 -44.81
C PRO A 121 -13.00 58.25 -43.89
N PRO A 122 -11.65 58.44 -44.11
CA PRO A 122 -10.57 58.32 -43.08
C PRO A 122 -9.71 59.64 -42.90
N PRO A 123 -8.40 59.65 -42.52
CA PRO A 123 -7.78 59.55 -41.16
C PRO A 123 -6.79 60.70 -40.75
N ALA A 124 -6.20 60.57 -39.54
CA ALA A 124 -4.87 61.05 -39.01
C ALA A 124 -4.75 62.47 -38.37
N PRO A 125 -3.66 62.85 -37.62
CA PRO A 125 -2.57 62.10 -36.94
C PRO A 125 -2.36 62.47 -35.43
N ALA A 126 -1.18 62.09 -34.90
CA ALA A 126 -0.75 61.89 -33.50
C ALA A 126 -0.31 63.15 -32.67
N VAL A 127 0.50 62.87 -31.63
CA VAL A 127 1.34 63.71 -30.71
C VAL A 127 0.68 64.14 -29.37
N VAL A 128 1.26 64.15 -28.14
CA VAL A 128 2.60 63.87 -27.54
C VAL A 128 2.47 63.53 -26.03
N GLY A 129 3.43 62.76 -25.49
CA GLY A 129 4.09 62.98 -24.17
C GLY A 129 3.52 62.27 -22.94
N SER A 130 4.29 61.82 -21.94
CA SER A 130 5.74 61.86 -21.69
C SER A 130 6.10 60.95 -20.50
N VAL A 131 7.20 60.20 -20.64
CA VAL A 131 8.20 59.68 -19.67
C VAL A 131 7.83 59.15 -18.27
N ASN A 132 8.28 57.92 -17.96
CA ASN A 132 9.38 57.70 -17.02
C ASN A 132 10.03 56.30 -17.16
N ALA A 133 11.36 56.29 -17.17
CA ALA A 133 12.28 55.15 -17.05
C ALA A 133 12.28 54.62 -15.59
N ALA A 134 12.85 53.49 -15.16
CA ALA A 134 13.77 52.49 -15.69
C ALA A 134 13.58 51.17 -14.87
N ALA A 135 14.00 50.02 -15.41
CA ALA A 135 14.09 48.72 -14.72
C ALA A 135 15.37 48.63 -13.83
N PRO A 136 15.78 47.49 -13.21
CA PRO A 136 15.10 46.20 -12.88
C PRO A 136 15.38 45.70 -11.43
N VAL A 137 14.52 44.87 -10.81
CA VAL A 137 14.95 43.86 -9.80
C VAL A 137 13.95 42.68 -9.77
N ALA A 138 14.41 41.49 -10.15
CA ALA A 138 13.91 40.21 -9.63
C ALA A 138 14.79 39.81 -8.42
N PRO A 139 14.42 38.89 -7.50
CA PRO A 139 13.36 37.88 -7.61
C PRO A 139 12.51 37.68 -6.33
N ALA A 140 11.29 37.15 -6.49
CA ALA A 140 10.65 36.32 -5.47
C ALA A 140 9.53 35.51 -6.13
N ALA A 141 9.87 34.36 -6.70
CA ALA A 141 8.88 33.33 -6.92
C ALA A 141 8.48 32.81 -5.53
N SER A 142 7.35 33.31 -5.03
CA SER A 142 6.70 32.77 -3.84
C SER A 142 6.43 31.29 -4.05
N ALA A 143 7.06 30.47 -3.21
CA ALA A 143 6.72 29.08 -3.04
C ALA A 143 5.25 28.99 -2.61
N VAL A 144 4.37 28.61 -3.53
CA VAL A 144 3.01 28.16 -3.20
C VAL A 144 3.17 26.80 -2.56
N GLY A 145 3.06 26.73 -1.22
CA GLY A 145 3.06 25.47 -0.48
C GLY A 145 1.90 24.58 -0.95
N SER A 146 2.23 23.38 -1.42
CA SER A 146 1.26 22.43 -1.94
C SER A 146 0.39 21.85 -0.83
N SER A 147 -0.93 21.85 -1.02
CA SER A 147 -1.92 21.26 -0.11
C SER A 147 -2.01 19.72 -0.19
N ARG A 148 -1.20 19.06 -1.01
CA ARG A 148 -1.26 17.61 -1.24
C ARG A 148 -0.57 16.85 -0.10
N LEU A 149 -1.14 15.76 0.39
CA LEU A 149 -0.54 14.92 1.44
C LEU A 149 0.44 13.87 0.88
N VAL A 150 0.18 13.41 -0.35
CA VAL A 150 1.03 12.47 -1.10
C VAL A 150 1.42 13.11 -2.42
N GLU A 151 2.71 13.07 -2.75
CA GLU A 151 3.24 13.49 -4.04
C GLU A 151 4.27 12.49 -4.56
N GLU A 152 4.51 12.48 -5.87
CA GLU A 152 5.63 11.76 -6.44
C GLU A 152 6.94 12.30 -5.86
N CYS A 153 7.89 11.40 -5.57
CA CYS A 153 9.13 11.80 -4.93
C CYS A 153 10.00 12.60 -5.91
N ALA A 154 9.92 13.93 -5.85
CA ALA A 154 10.90 14.81 -6.48
C ALA A 154 12.30 14.61 -5.86
N ASP A 155 13.36 15.06 -6.54
CA ASP A 155 14.75 14.86 -6.14
C ASP A 155 15.09 15.46 -4.76
N ALA A 156 14.34 16.46 -4.29
CA ALA A 156 14.49 17.04 -2.95
C ALA A 156 13.17 17.61 -2.37
N PRO A 157 12.26 16.77 -1.84
CA PRO A 157 11.05 17.27 -1.23
C PRO A 157 11.25 17.63 0.25
N ASP A 158 10.49 18.60 0.71
CA ASP A 158 10.13 18.87 2.10
C ASP A 158 9.50 17.64 2.81
N ARG A 159 9.01 16.68 2.02
CA ARG A 159 8.47 15.39 2.43
C ARG A 159 9.58 14.38 2.76
N LYS A 160 9.72 14.03 4.04
CA LYS A 160 10.76 13.11 4.54
C LYS A 160 10.36 11.64 4.53
N MET A 161 9.06 11.34 4.47
CA MET A 161 8.57 9.97 4.46
C MET A 161 8.50 9.45 3.03
N VAL A 162 9.01 8.24 2.80
CA VAL A 162 8.98 7.57 1.50
C VAL A 162 8.09 6.35 1.63
N ALA A 163 7.07 6.22 0.78
CA ALA A 163 6.18 5.08 0.77
C ALA A 163 6.22 4.35 -0.57
N GLU A 164 6.44 3.05 -0.49
CA GLU A 164 6.13 2.16 -1.59
C GLU A 164 4.64 1.85 -1.58
N VAL A 165 3.98 2.04 -2.74
CA VAL A 165 2.54 1.83 -2.89
C VAL A 165 2.31 0.49 -3.55
N TYR A 166 1.38 -0.29 -3.01
CA TYR A 166 1.05 -1.64 -3.47
C TYR A 166 -0.42 -1.71 -3.88
N ARG A 167 -0.71 -2.40 -4.98
CA ARG A 167 -2.07 -2.88 -5.27
C ARG A 167 -2.23 -4.28 -4.71
N LEU A 168 -3.28 -4.50 -3.92
CA LEU A 168 -3.53 -5.72 -3.17
C LEU A 168 -4.72 -6.49 -3.74
N SER A 169 -4.88 -7.73 -3.30
CA SER A 169 -6.05 -8.58 -3.60
C SER A 169 -7.28 -8.09 -2.86
N THR A 170 -8.47 -8.33 -3.41
CA THR A 170 -9.76 -8.14 -2.71
C THR A 170 -10.00 -9.12 -1.56
N ARG A 171 -9.05 -10.01 -1.27
CA ARG A 171 -9.07 -10.94 -0.13
C ARG A 171 -8.00 -10.63 0.90
N THR A 172 -7.34 -9.47 0.79
CA THR A 172 -6.30 -9.08 1.72
C THR A 172 -6.89 -8.89 3.10
N THR A 173 -6.26 -9.45 4.12
CA THR A 173 -6.67 -9.25 5.52
C THR A 173 -5.52 -8.80 6.41
N SER A 174 -4.36 -8.49 5.82
CA SER A 174 -3.13 -8.20 6.56
C SER A 174 -2.10 -7.50 5.68
N VAL A 175 -1.30 -6.63 6.31
CA VAL A 175 -0.11 -6.00 5.69
C VAL A 175 0.89 -7.01 5.14
N LYS A 176 0.84 -8.28 5.59
CA LYS A 176 1.72 -9.36 5.11
C LYS A 176 1.61 -9.61 3.62
N GLU A 177 0.48 -9.29 3.00
CA GLU A 177 0.33 -9.48 1.55
C GLU A 177 1.35 -8.65 0.75
N MET A 178 1.73 -7.45 1.22
CA MET A 178 2.71 -6.60 0.54
C MET A 178 4.05 -7.30 0.30
N SER A 179 4.48 -8.18 1.22
CA SER A 179 5.73 -8.96 1.07
C SER A 179 5.75 -9.88 -0.16
N ARG A 180 4.59 -10.16 -0.75
CA ARG A 180 4.40 -11.03 -1.92
C ARG A 180 4.06 -10.25 -3.19
N ARG A 181 4.10 -8.92 -3.12
CA ARG A 181 3.70 -8.00 -4.18
C ARG A 181 4.91 -7.16 -4.59
N LYS A 182 4.90 -6.68 -5.83
CA LYS A 182 5.81 -5.61 -6.24
C LYS A 182 5.12 -4.27 -6.03
N PRO A 183 5.84 -3.23 -5.58
CA PRO A 183 5.25 -1.90 -5.51
C PRO A 183 4.93 -1.39 -6.92
N ILE A 184 3.83 -0.66 -7.04
CA ILE A 184 3.38 -0.08 -8.31
C ILE A 184 3.97 1.32 -8.55
N ARG A 185 4.37 2.02 -7.49
CA ARG A 185 5.07 3.32 -7.51
C ARG A 185 5.61 3.66 -6.12
N THR A 186 6.48 4.66 -6.08
CA THR A 186 6.98 5.25 -4.83
C THR A 186 6.51 6.69 -4.72
N VAL A 187 6.05 7.06 -3.54
CA VAL A 187 5.53 8.40 -3.23
C VAL A 187 6.15 8.93 -1.96
N CYS A 188 6.07 10.24 -1.77
CA CYS A 188 6.62 10.93 -0.61
C CYS A 188 5.49 11.60 0.18
N LEU A 189 5.58 11.56 1.51
CA LEU A 189 4.59 12.11 2.44
C LEU A 189 5.24 13.09 3.40
N ALA A 190 4.50 14.14 3.74
CA ALA A 190 4.92 15.12 4.74
C ALA A 190 4.67 14.63 6.17
N GLN A 191 3.58 13.88 6.38
CA GLN A 191 3.09 13.46 7.69
C GLN A 191 2.13 12.27 7.56
N LEU A 192 1.97 11.50 8.63
CA LEU A 192 0.94 10.46 8.78
C LEU A 192 -0.16 10.96 9.72
N ASN A 193 -1.11 11.72 9.17
CA ASN A 193 -2.24 12.28 9.91
C ASN A 193 -3.52 12.26 9.06
N PHE A 194 -3.84 11.08 8.53
CA PHE A 194 -5.03 10.84 7.74
C PHE A 194 -6.20 10.54 8.68
N ALA A 195 -6.94 11.58 9.05
CA ALA A 195 -8.20 11.43 9.77
C ALA A 195 -9.16 10.52 9.00
N PRO A 196 -10.11 9.84 9.67
CA PRO A 196 -11.08 8.97 9.00
C PRO A 196 -11.78 9.68 7.84
N ARG A 197 -11.75 9.07 6.65
CA ARG A 197 -12.38 9.60 5.44
C ARG A 197 -13.36 8.61 4.86
N ARG A 198 -14.46 9.14 4.35
CA ARG A 198 -15.47 8.37 3.62
C ARG A 198 -14.88 7.72 2.37
N MET A 199 -15.41 6.54 2.05
CA MET A 199 -15.18 5.78 0.83
C MET A 199 -15.19 6.68 -0.42
N GLY A 200 -14.23 6.44 -1.33
CA GLY A 200 -14.14 7.12 -2.63
C GLY A 200 -13.27 8.39 -2.67
N LEU A 201 -12.88 8.94 -1.51
CA LEU A 201 -11.92 10.05 -1.44
C LEU A 201 -10.45 9.59 -1.45
N GLY A 202 -10.20 8.32 -1.10
CA GLY A 202 -8.86 7.72 -1.09
C GLY A 202 -7.82 8.50 -0.26
N LEU A 203 -6.56 8.15 -0.43
CA LEU A 203 -5.45 8.97 0.06
C LEU A 203 -5.21 10.14 -0.90
N PRO A 204 -5.22 11.40 -0.44
CA PRO A 204 -5.02 12.55 -1.32
C PRO A 204 -3.67 12.49 -2.05
N GLY A 205 -3.71 12.29 -3.38
CA GLY A 205 -2.53 12.07 -4.24
C GLY A 205 -2.33 10.62 -4.71
N LEU A 206 -3.17 9.69 -4.27
CA LEU A 206 -3.25 8.32 -4.76
C LEU A 206 -4.64 8.05 -5.35
N ASP A 207 -4.71 7.75 -6.66
CA ASP A 207 -5.94 7.27 -7.31
C ASP A 207 -6.28 5.81 -6.92
N LEU A 208 -6.34 5.53 -5.61
CA LEU A 208 -6.68 4.23 -5.02
C LEU A 208 -7.58 4.48 -3.81
N SER A 209 -8.75 3.86 -3.81
CA SER A 209 -9.72 3.98 -2.72
C SER A 209 -9.75 2.76 -1.80
N GLU A 210 -9.50 1.56 -2.34
CA GLU A 210 -9.55 0.29 -1.62
C GLU A 210 -8.46 -0.65 -2.12
N TRP A 211 -8.17 -1.69 -1.34
CA TRP A 211 -7.27 -2.78 -1.71
C TRP A 211 -5.89 -2.28 -2.14
N TYR A 212 -5.33 -1.39 -1.33
CA TYR A 212 -3.99 -0.87 -1.51
C TYR A 212 -3.20 -0.99 -0.21
N GLY A 213 -1.87 -0.99 -0.35
CA GLY A 213 -0.95 -1.03 0.77
C GLY A 213 0.10 0.05 0.67
N LEU A 214 0.60 0.49 1.81
CA LEU A 214 1.72 1.40 1.93
C LEU A 214 2.79 0.79 2.82
N ASP A 215 4.02 0.75 2.32
CA ASP A 215 5.22 0.54 3.14
C ASP A 215 5.96 1.87 3.28
N ILE A 216 5.66 2.60 4.36
CA ILE A 216 6.16 3.94 4.64
C ILE A 216 7.42 3.84 5.49
N ARG A 217 8.51 4.48 5.07
CA ARG A 217 9.80 4.53 5.76
C ARG A 217 10.30 5.95 5.94
N PHE A 218 10.85 6.23 7.11
CA PHE A 218 11.49 7.49 7.48
C PHE A 218 12.42 7.28 8.67
N THR A 219 13.18 8.31 9.04
CA THR A 219 13.92 8.34 10.29
C THR A 219 13.36 9.39 11.24
N VAL A 220 13.57 9.19 12.53
CA VAL A 220 13.21 10.15 13.56
C VAL A 220 14.42 10.45 14.43
N ASN A 221 14.78 11.72 14.55
CA ASN A 221 15.79 12.19 15.50
C ASN A 221 15.19 12.33 16.89
N VAL A 222 15.68 11.53 17.82
CA VAL A 222 15.33 11.56 19.24
C VAL A 222 16.36 12.42 19.99
N PRO A 223 16.00 13.62 20.45
CA PRO A 223 16.97 14.55 21.03
C PRO A 223 17.44 14.16 22.44
N GLN A 224 16.63 13.37 23.14
CA GLN A 224 16.87 12.90 24.51
C GLN A 224 16.43 11.45 24.60
N GLU A 225 17.30 10.61 25.15
CA GLU A 225 16.99 9.21 25.40
C GLU A 225 15.84 9.03 26.40
N GLY A 226 15.14 7.91 26.29
CA GLY A 226 14.10 7.51 27.22
C GLY A 226 12.88 6.87 26.54
N PRO A 227 11.82 6.59 27.32
CA PRO A 227 10.62 6.00 26.78
C PRO A 227 9.92 6.95 25.81
N ARG A 228 9.35 6.39 24.76
CA ARG A 228 8.48 7.09 23.82
C ARG A 228 7.23 6.27 23.59
N ASP A 229 6.09 6.90 23.90
CA ASP A 229 4.78 6.31 23.66
C ASP A 229 4.32 6.70 22.25
N PHE A 230 3.98 5.71 21.46
CA PHE A 230 3.38 5.85 20.14
C PHE A 230 1.90 5.48 20.18
N VAL A 231 1.12 6.15 19.34
CA VAL A 231 -0.24 5.74 19.00
C VAL A 231 -0.37 5.63 17.50
N LEU A 232 -0.94 4.52 17.04
CA LEU A 232 -1.23 4.24 15.65
C LEU A 232 -2.73 4.03 15.51
N LEU A 233 -3.40 4.98 14.86
CA LEU A 233 -4.79 4.84 14.45
C LEU A 233 -4.82 4.37 13.00
N SER A 234 -5.55 3.30 12.71
CA SER A 234 -5.75 2.85 11.33
C SER A 234 -7.14 2.26 11.09
N ASP A 235 -7.55 2.38 9.84
CA ASP A 235 -8.66 1.66 9.19
C ASP A 235 -8.17 1.39 7.77
N ASP A 236 -7.94 0.15 7.32
CA ASP A 236 -7.93 -1.09 8.10
C ASP A 236 -6.59 -1.24 8.88
N GLY A 237 -5.77 -2.24 8.54
CA GLY A 237 -4.68 -2.68 9.39
C GLY A 237 -3.36 -1.95 9.18
N ALA A 238 -2.62 -1.73 10.27
CA ALA A 238 -1.28 -1.16 10.26
C ALA A 238 -0.33 -1.77 11.30
N ILE A 239 0.96 -1.77 11.01
CA ILE A 239 2.04 -2.15 11.94
C ILE A 239 3.10 -1.04 11.95
N LEU A 240 3.44 -0.55 13.14
CA LEU A 240 4.57 0.35 13.38
C LEU A 240 5.77 -0.46 13.86
N SER A 241 6.89 -0.30 13.16
CA SER A 241 8.19 -0.81 13.57
C SER A 241 9.16 0.35 13.82
N VAL A 242 9.97 0.25 14.88
CA VAL A 242 11.08 1.16 15.18
C VAL A 242 12.34 0.32 15.30
N ASP A 243 13.39 0.67 14.55
CA ASP A 243 14.64 -0.10 14.44
C ASP A 243 14.38 -1.60 14.22
N ASP A 244 13.56 -1.90 13.21
CA ASP A 244 13.15 -3.26 12.79
C ASP A 244 12.40 -4.08 13.85
N THR A 245 12.02 -3.46 14.97
CA THR A 245 11.19 -4.08 16.02
C THR A 245 9.77 -3.58 15.94
N ASP A 246 8.78 -4.48 15.87
CA ASP A 246 7.36 -4.12 15.87
C ASP A 246 6.95 -3.59 17.26
N VAL A 247 6.59 -2.31 17.32
CA VAL A 247 6.20 -1.59 18.55
C VAL A 247 4.69 -1.54 18.71
N VAL A 248 3.96 -1.37 17.60
CA VAL A 248 2.49 -1.39 17.58
C VAL A 248 2.02 -2.31 16.47
N ASN A 249 1.13 -3.24 16.82
CA ASN A 249 0.49 -4.13 15.86
C ASN A 249 -1.03 -3.89 15.90
N ASN A 250 -1.53 -3.19 14.89
CA ASN A 250 -2.93 -2.94 14.62
C ASN A 250 -3.32 -3.59 13.27
N ASP A 251 -2.82 -4.80 12.98
CA ASP A 251 -3.06 -5.48 11.71
C ASP A 251 -4.41 -6.23 11.71
N GLY A 252 -5.01 -6.40 10.54
CA GLY A 252 -6.32 -7.04 10.38
C GLY A 252 -7.32 -6.14 9.65
N LEU A 253 -8.51 -6.68 9.38
CA LEU A 253 -9.65 -5.90 8.91
C LEU A 253 -10.42 -5.36 10.11
N HIS A 254 -10.64 -4.05 10.15
CA HIS A 254 -11.35 -3.39 11.23
C HIS A 254 -11.66 -1.93 10.88
N ASN A 255 -12.77 -1.42 11.41
CA ASN A 255 -13.07 0.01 11.47
C ASN A 255 -11.96 0.80 12.18
N PRO A 256 -11.98 2.15 12.21
CA PRO A 256 -10.91 2.94 12.81
C PRO A 256 -10.65 2.56 14.27
N GLU A 257 -9.45 2.09 14.54
CA GLU A 257 -9.00 1.67 15.86
C GLU A 257 -7.62 2.25 16.15
N ALA A 258 -7.39 2.70 17.39
CA ALA A 258 -6.12 3.22 17.84
C ALA A 258 -5.45 2.24 18.81
N VAL A 259 -4.21 1.85 18.50
CA VAL A 259 -3.39 0.99 19.35
C VAL A 259 -2.14 1.75 19.77
N MET A 260 -1.74 1.55 21.03
CA MET A 260 -0.58 2.21 21.63
C MET A 260 0.57 1.23 21.83
N GLY A 261 1.79 1.75 21.84
CA GLY A 261 2.99 0.98 22.17
C GLY A 261 4.10 1.89 22.67
N THR A 262 4.91 1.39 23.59
CA THR A 262 6.02 2.14 24.20
C THR A 262 7.33 1.46 23.85
N VAL A 263 8.33 2.26 23.46
CA VAL A 263 9.69 1.80 23.22
C VAL A 263 10.69 2.77 23.85
N ASN A 264 11.78 2.23 24.41
CA ASN A 264 12.89 3.05 24.88
C ASN A 264 13.82 3.35 23.71
N LEU A 265 13.99 4.65 23.41
CA LEU A 265 14.86 5.12 22.33
C LEU A 265 16.08 5.78 22.94
N SER A 266 17.25 5.51 22.36
CA SER A 266 18.47 6.26 22.69
C SER A 266 18.39 7.66 22.07
N LYS A 267 19.34 8.53 22.42
CA LYS A 267 19.52 9.79 21.70
C LYS A 267 20.11 9.49 20.33
N GLY A 268 19.48 9.95 19.25
CA GLY A 268 19.99 9.79 17.89
C GLY A 268 18.91 9.56 16.85
N MET A 269 19.33 9.12 15.67
CA MET A 269 18.43 8.76 14.57
C MET A 269 17.95 7.32 14.71
N HIS A 270 16.64 7.13 14.61
CA HIS A 270 15.99 5.81 14.61
C HIS A 270 15.24 5.58 13.31
N ASN A 271 15.27 4.35 12.80
CA ASN A 271 14.50 3.96 11.63
C ASN A 271 13.05 3.71 12.04
N VAL A 272 12.10 4.26 11.29
CA VAL A 272 10.68 4.04 11.50
C VAL A 272 10.05 3.51 10.22
N ARG A 273 9.24 2.47 10.38
CA ARG A 273 8.49 1.85 9.29
C ARG A 273 7.03 1.70 9.70
N VAL A 274 6.12 2.18 8.85
CA VAL A 274 4.68 1.94 8.99
C VAL A 274 4.23 1.15 7.79
N ARG A 275 3.80 -0.08 8.03
CA ARG A 275 3.11 -0.90 7.03
C ARG A 275 1.63 -0.71 7.24
N TYR A 276 0.90 -0.32 6.22
CA TYR A 276 -0.54 -0.10 6.26
C TYR A 276 -1.21 -0.79 5.08
N PHE A 277 -2.43 -1.28 5.27
CA PHE A 277 -3.29 -1.68 4.17
C PHE A 277 -4.70 -1.14 4.36
N GLN A 278 -5.32 -0.78 3.25
CA GLN A 278 -6.74 -0.46 3.15
C GLN A 278 -7.45 -1.61 2.45
N GLY A 279 -8.43 -2.20 3.11
CA GLY A 279 -9.40 -3.14 2.57
C GLY A 279 -10.63 -2.40 2.03
N PRO A 280 -11.85 -2.91 2.28
CA PRO A 280 -13.08 -2.27 1.81
C PRO A 280 -13.56 -1.17 2.76
N GLY A 281 -14.18 -0.12 2.21
CA GLY A 281 -14.87 0.91 2.97
C GLY A 281 -14.08 2.20 3.20
N ASP A 282 -14.26 2.77 4.39
CA ASP A 282 -13.62 4.02 4.82
C ASP A 282 -12.16 3.76 5.20
N GLY A 283 -11.34 4.80 5.24
CA GLY A 283 -9.91 4.66 5.52
C GLY A 283 -9.39 5.71 6.49
N ALA A 284 -8.43 5.32 7.32
CA ALA A 284 -7.76 6.17 8.29
C ALA A 284 -6.32 5.69 8.52
N LEU A 285 -5.40 6.63 8.74
CA LEU A 285 -4.03 6.33 9.14
C LEU A 285 -3.40 7.52 9.85
N MET A 286 -3.18 7.44 11.16
CA MET A 286 -2.54 8.50 11.94
C MET A 286 -1.45 7.92 12.82
N LEU A 287 -0.29 8.57 12.84
CA LEU A 287 0.81 8.24 13.74
C LEU A 287 1.08 9.43 14.66
N GLY A 288 0.91 9.18 15.95
CA GLY A 288 1.22 10.10 17.03
C GLY A 288 2.29 9.56 17.94
N TRP A 289 2.92 10.46 18.68
CA TRP A 289 3.79 10.10 19.79
C TRP A 289 3.67 11.12 20.94
N LYS A 290 4.19 10.78 22.10
CA LYS A 290 4.38 11.74 23.20
C LYS A 290 5.62 11.42 24.02
N LYS A 291 6.28 12.47 24.54
CA LYS A 291 7.34 12.29 25.54
C LYS A 291 6.75 11.80 26.87
N PRO A 292 7.56 11.20 27.76
CA PRO A 292 7.09 10.71 29.06
C PRO A 292 6.41 11.76 29.94
N ALA A 293 6.77 13.03 29.76
CA ALA A 293 6.20 14.16 30.53
C ALA A 293 5.02 14.86 29.82
N GLU A 294 4.57 14.37 28.67
CA GLU A 294 3.45 14.95 27.91
C GLU A 294 2.16 14.14 28.13
N SER A 295 1.04 14.85 28.27
CA SER A 295 -0.29 14.22 28.40
C SER A 295 -0.83 13.74 27.06
N ASP A 296 -0.70 14.59 26.03
CA ASP A 296 -1.36 14.42 24.74
C ASP A 296 -0.42 13.85 23.68
N TYR A 297 -0.96 12.98 22.84
CA TYR A 297 -0.28 12.55 21.62
C TYR A 297 -0.29 13.67 20.60
N GLN A 298 0.84 13.86 19.94
CA GLN A 298 1.00 14.83 18.87
C GLN A 298 1.59 14.16 17.64
N PRO A 299 1.34 14.67 16.42
CA PRO A 299 2.06 14.20 15.26
C PRO A 299 3.57 14.41 15.45
N ILE A 300 4.37 13.53 14.85
CA ILE A 300 5.82 13.66 14.92
C ILE A 300 6.23 14.96 14.22
N PRO A 301 6.88 15.92 14.91
CA PRO A 301 7.27 17.19 14.32
C PRO A 301 8.16 16.98 13.10
N THR A 302 7.86 17.67 11.99
CA THR A 302 8.60 17.54 10.72
C THR A 302 10.10 17.81 10.86
N ARG A 303 10.49 18.72 11.76
CA ARG A 303 11.91 19.00 12.09
C ARG A 303 12.69 17.83 12.68
N LEU A 304 11.99 16.80 13.19
CA LEU A 304 12.59 15.58 13.72
C LEU A 304 12.60 14.45 12.68
N LEU A 305 11.92 14.63 11.55
CA LEU A 305 11.87 13.62 10.49
C LEU A 305 13.11 13.72 9.60
N GLY A 306 13.67 12.57 9.25
CA GLY A 306 14.67 12.41 8.21
C GLY A 306 14.18 11.44 7.14
N ARG A 307 14.85 11.45 5.98
CA ARG A 307 14.61 10.43 4.96
C ARG A 307 15.17 9.09 5.44
N PRO A 308 14.56 7.97 5.03
CA PRO A 308 15.19 6.67 5.23
C PRO A 308 16.55 6.69 4.53
N PRO A 309 17.54 5.94 5.04
CA PRO A 309 18.78 5.73 4.29
C PRO A 309 18.44 5.26 2.87
N ALA A 310 19.20 5.73 1.88
CA ALA A 310 19.10 5.18 0.53
C ALA A 310 19.25 3.66 0.63
N ALA A 311 18.51 2.90 -0.19
CA ALA A 311 18.44 1.45 -0.11
C ALA A 311 19.81 0.72 -0.21
N ASP A 312 20.91 1.45 -0.44
CA ASP A 312 22.28 0.98 -0.55
C ASP A 312 23.28 1.65 0.43
N ALA A 313 22.84 2.40 1.44
CA ALA A 313 23.75 2.95 2.44
C ALA A 313 24.14 1.85 3.44
N PRO A 314 25.41 1.42 3.52
CA PRO A 314 25.83 0.44 4.52
C PRO A 314 25.54 0.99 5.91
N ALA A 315 24.90 0.16 6.76
CA ALA A 315 24.72 0.47 8.17
C ALA A 315 26.09 0.82 8.76
N SER A 316 26.26 2.08 9.17
CA SER A 316 27.44 2.54 9.89
C SER A 316 27.50 1.77 11.20
N GLN A 317 28.49 0.87 11.30
CA GLN A 317 28.92 0.20 12.53
C GLN A 317 29.51 1.21 13.51
#